data_AF-A0A952SH54-F1
#
_entry.id   AF-A0A952SH54-F1
#
_cell.length_a   1.000
_cell.length_b   1.000
_cell.length_c   1.000
_cell.angle_alpha   90.00
_cell.angle_beta   90.00
_cell.angle_gamma   90.00
#
_symmetry.space_group_name_H-M   'P 1'
#
loop_
_entity.id
_entity.type
_entity.pdbx_description
1 polymer ?
#
loop_
_entity_poly.entity_id
_entity_poly.type
_entity_poly.pdbx_seq_one_letter_code
_entity_poly.pdbx_strand_id
1 'polypeptide(L)'
;SLNGDSAETLLKRSARTEEDTLWCYTPIERVVESLALTQYPTSHLHLVPGPVEQTLAVSAPEQIALLRLDTDWYASTKHELEVLFPKLTPGGVLIIDDYGHWQGARRAVDEYLQQHQIMMELHAIDYTGRIGVKTS
;
A
#
# COMPACT_ATOMS: atom_id res chain seq x y z
N SER A 1 -3.67 -14.97 2.55
CA SER A 1 -3.56 -16.40 2.15
C SER A 1 -4.94 -17.00 1.91
N LEU A 2 -5.12 -17.74 0.81
CA LEU A 2 -6.31 -18.54 0.50
C LEU A 2 -6.51 -19.76 1.43
N ASN A 3 -5.55 -20.05 2.32
CA ASN A 3 -5.57 -21.21 3.22
C ASN A 3 -5.55 -20.89 4.72
N GLY A 4 -5.85 -19.65 5.13
CA GLY A 4 -6.07 -19.33 6.55
C GLY A 4 -4.82 -19.26 7.44
N ASP A 5 -3.61 -19.53 6.92
CA ASP A 5 -2.38 -19.24 7.64
C ASP A 5 -2.13 -17.73 7.73
N SER A 6 -1.78 -17.24 8.93
CA SER A 6 -1.47 -15.83 9.15
C SER A 6 -0.16 -15.43 8.45
N ALA A 7 -0.13 -14.20 7.92
CA ALA A 7 1.04 -13.58 7.30
C ALA A 7 2.31 -13.79 8.10
N GLU A 8 2.19 -13.57 9.41
CA GLU A 8 3.27 -13.63 10.36
C GLU A 8 3.90 -15.03 10.44
N THR A 9 3.11 -16.09 10.24
CA THR A 9 3.59 -17.48 10.26
C THR A 9 4.36 -17.82 8.98
N LEU A 10 3.90 -17.30 7.84
CA LEU A 10 4.55 -17.48 6.55
C LEU A 10 5.85 -16.67 6.45
N LEU A 11 5.83 -15.42 6.90
CA LEU A 11 6.98 -14.50 6.90
C LEU A 11 8.08 -14.88 7.92
N LYS A 12 7.74 -15.59 9.01
CA LYS A 12 8.72 -16.14 9.97
C LYS A 12 9.48 -17.37 9.44
N ARG A 13 8.96 -18.04 8.40
CA ARG A 13 9.54 -19.28 7.84
C ARG A 13 10.41 -19.05 6.61
N SER A 14 10.26 -17.91 5.96
CA SER A 14 11.00 -17.49 4.76
C SER A 14 12.35 -16.85 5.12
N ALA A 15 13.42 -17.26 4.44
CA ALA A 15 14.71 -16.60 4.55
C ALA A 15 14.65 -15.37 3.63
N ARG A 16 14.67 -14.14 4.19
CA ARG A 16 14.65 -12.87 3.43
C ARG A 16 15.82 -12.78 2.44
N THR A 17 15.68 -13.42 1.31
CA THR A 17 16.68 -13.60 0.27
C THR A 17 16.02 -13.30 -1.06
N GLU A 18 16.79 -12.86 -2.06
CA GLU A 18 16.25 -12.50 -3.39
C GLU A 18 15.63 -13.70 -4.13
N GLU A 19 15.96 -14.93 -3.73
CA GLU A 19 15.38 -16.17 -4.27
C GLU A 19 14.05 -16.54 -3.59
N ASP A 20 13.67 -15.87 -2.50
CA ASP A 20 12.45 -16.15 -1.76
C ASP A 20 11.26 -15.39 -2.37
N THR A 21 10.47 -16.12 -3.16
CA THR A 21 9.27 -15.62 -3.83
C THR A 21 8.15 -15.23 -2.86
N LEU A 22 8.25 -15.60 -1.59
CA LEU A 22 7.26 -15.28 -0.57
C LEU A 22 7.39 -13.85 -0.03
N TRP A 23 8.60 -13.29 -0.07
CA TRP A 23 8.88 -11.94 0.46
C TRP A 23 8.97 -10.87 -0.62
N CYS A 24 8.98 -11.25 -1.92
CA CYS A 24 9.29 -10.34 -3.03
C CYS A 24 10.48 -9.42 -2.69
N TYR A 25 11.53 -9.99 -2.10
CA TYR A 25 12.59 -9.20 -1.48
C TYR A 25 13.43 -8.49 -2.54
N THR A 26 13.62 -7.18 -2.38
CA THR A 26 14.51 -6.37 -3.20
C THR A 26 15.29 -5.40 -2.31
N PRO A 27 16.63 -5.38 -2.37
CA PRO A 27 17.43 -4.39 -1.65
C PRO A 27 17.14 -2.96 -2.12
N ILE A 28 17.26 -1.98 -1.21
CA ILE A 28 16.99 -0.58 -1.54
C ILE A 28 17.92 -0.05 -2.63
N GLU A 29 19.16 -0.56 -2.69
CA GLU A 29 20.14 -0.20 -3.71
C GLU A 29 19.62 -0.53 -5.12
N ARG A 30 18.97 -1.68 -5.29
CA ARG A 30 18.35 -2.09 -6.56
C ARG A 30 17.16 -1.22 -6.92
N VAL A 31 16.39 -0.76 -5.93
CA VAL A 31 15.31 0.23 -6.14
C VAL A 31 15.89 1.55 -6.63
N VAL A 32 16.95 2.06 -6.00
CA VAL A 32 17.62 3.31 -6.39
C VAL A 32 18.19 3.20 -7.80
N GLU A 33 18.87 2.10 -8.14
CA GLU A 33 19.37 1.84 -9.48
C GLU A 33 18.25 1.85 -10.52
N SER A 34 17.12 1.18 -10.22
CA SER A 34 15.96 1.11 -11.12
C SER A 34 15.31 2.48 -11.32
N LEU A 35 15.17 3.27 -10.24
CA LEU A 35 14.64 4.62 -10.31
C LEU A 35 15.55 5.56 -11.10
N ALA A 36 16.88 5.40 -10.99
CA ALA A 36 17.84 6.21 -11.74
C ALA A 36 17.69 6.05 -13.27
N LEU A 37 17.25 4.88 -13.75
CA LEU A 37 17.00 4.63 -15.18
C LEU A 37 15.87 5.50 -15.73
N THR A 38 14.93 5.95 -14.89
CA THR A 38 13.81 6.83 -15.32
C THR A 38 14.25 8.26 -15.61
N GLN A 39 15.47 8.65 -15.20
CA GLN A 39 15.98 10.03 -15.23
C GLN A 39 15.12 11.03 -14.44
N TYR A 40 14.22 10.55 -13.58
CA TYR A 40 13.43 11.40 -12.71
C TYR A 40 14.33 12.07 -11.65
N PRO A 41 14.13 13.36 -11.33
CA PRO A 41 14.97 14.06 -10.37
C PRO A 41 14.99 13.40 -9.00
N THR A 42 16.18 12.99 -8.55
CA THR A 42 16.36 12.33 -7.25
C THR A 42 16.00 13.21 -6.07
N SER A 43 16.07 14.54 -6.23
CA SER A 43 15.62 15.51 -5.22
C SER A 43 14.11 15.46 -4.95
N HIS A 44 13.32 14.86 -5.84
CA HIS A 44 11.88 14.65 -5.66
C HIS A 44 11.55 13.22 -5.20
N LEU A 45 12.55 12.37 -4.99
CA LEU A 45 12.38 11.00 -4.54
C LEU A 45 12.70 10.91 -3.04
N HIS A 46 11.70 10.49 -2.27
CA HIS A 46 11.84 10.24 -0.83
C HIS A 46 11.58 8.76 -0.57
N LEU A 47 12.65 8.00 -0.33
CA LEU A 47 12.57 6.57 -0.01
C LEU A 47 12.59 6.40 1.51
N VAL A 48 11.61 5.68 2.05
CA VAL A 48 11.47 5.45 3.49
C VAL A 48 11.61 3.96 3.78
N PRO A 49 12.82 3.46 4.11
CA PRO A 49 13.04 2.04 4.36
C PRO A 49 12.43 1.61 5.69
N GLY A 50 11.68 0.51 5.68
CA GLY A 50 11.16 -0.15 6.88
C GLY A 50 9.68 -0.55 6.76
N PRO A 51 9.14 -1.26 7.76
CA PRO A 51 7.73 -1.60 7.80
C PRO A 51 6.86 -0.34 7.87
N VAL A 52 5.78 -0.30 7.09
CA VAL A 52 4.88 0.86 7.01
C VAL A 52 4.28 1.23 8.36
N GLU A 53 4.03 0.23 9.22
CA GLU A 53 3.51 0.41 10.58
C GLU A 53 4.46 1.16 11.51
N GLN A 54 5.76 1.15 11.19
CA GLN A 54 6.78 1.85 11.94
C GLN A 54 7.12 3.19 11.30
N THR A 55 7.23 3.22 9.97
CA THR A 55 7.70 4.40 9.25
C THR A 55 6.63 5.49 9.16
N LEU A 56 5.35 5.12 8.96
CA LEU A 56 4.25 6.08 8.88
C LEU A 56 3.94 6.76 10.22
N ALA A 57 4.28 6.12 11.34
CA ALA A 57 4.17 6.73 12.67
C ALA A 57 5.19 7.88 12.87
N VAL A 58 6.29 7.87 12.13
CA VAL A 58 7.40 8.83 12.27
C VAL A 58 7.39 9.87 11.16
N SER A 59 7.08 9.45 9.93
CA SER A 59 7.20 10.27 8.73
C SER A 59 6.11 9.90 7.73
N ALA A 60 5.07 10.73 7.66
CA ALA A 60 4.05 10.68 6.64
C ALA A 60 3.91 12.06 5.98
N PRO A 61 3.66 12.14 4.66
CA PRO A 61 3.41 13.41 3.98
C PRO A 61 2.29 14.20 4.64
N GLU A 62 2.31 15.53 4.56
CA GLU A 62 1.21 16.34 5.10
C GLU A 62 -0.02 16.30 4.20
N GLN A 63 0.19 16.32 2.89
CA GLN A 63 -0.85 16.30 1.87
C GLN A 63 -0.50 15.32 0.76
N ILE A 64 -1.50 14.62 0.26
CA ILE A 64 -1.35 13.59 -0.77
C ILE A 64 -2.37 13.88 -1.87
N ALA A 65 -1.89 14.01 -3.11
CA ALA A 65 -2.76 14.16 -4.29
C ALA A 65 -3.10 12.80 -4.93
N LEU A 66 -2.17 11.84 -4.85
CA LEU A 66 -2.32 10.48 -5.34
C LEU A 66 -1.78 9.51 -4.28
N LEU A 67 -2.65 8.64 -3.77
CA LEU A 67 -2.33 7.60 -2.81
C LEU A 67 -2.48 6.24 -3.50
N ARG A 68 -1.37 5.53 -3.73
CA ARG A 68 -1.38 4.15 -4.24
C ARG A 68 -0.99 3.20 -3.12
N LEU A 69 -1.89 2.28 -2.76
CA LEU A 69 -1.67 1.23 -1.77
C LEU A 69 -1.42 -0.09 -2.50
N ASP A 70 -0.28 -0.69 -2.19
CA ASP A 70 0.24 -1.91 -2.81
C ASP A 70 0.78 -2.82 -1.70
N THR A 71 -0.10 -3.13 -0.75
CA THR A 71 0.20 -4.03 0.37
C THR A 71 -0.84 -5.14 0.41
N ASP A 72 -0.38 -6.39 0.48
CA ASP A 72 -1.24 -7.57 0.36
C ASP A 72 -2.09 -7.86 1.61
N TRP A 73 -1.72 -7.28 2.76
CA TRP A 73 -2.18 -7.73 4.07
C TRP A 73 -3.17 -6.76 4.70
N TYR A 74 -4.22 -7.31 5.32
CA TYR A 74 -5.23 -6.52 6.03
C TYR A 74 -4.61 -5.52 7.02
N ALA A 75 -3.64 -5.94 7.82
CA ALA A 75 -3.05 -5.11 8.87
C ALA A 75 -2.29 -3.90 8.30
N SER A 76 -1.47 -4.12 7.26
CA SER A 76 -0.72 -3.05 6.60
C SER A 76 -1.66 -2.11 5.86
N THR A 77 -2.59 -2.65 5.05
CA THR A 77 -3.57 -1.84 4.31
C THR A 77 -4.41 -0.99 5.25
N LYS A 78 -4.88 -1.57 6.36
CA LYS A 78 -5.67 -0.83 7.37
C LYS A 78 -4.85 0.29 8.00
N HIS A 79 -3.62 0.00 8.43
CA HIS A 79 -2.75 0.99 9.05
C HIS A 79 -2.44 2.15 8.08
N GLU A 80 -2.13 1.83 6.82
CA GLU A 80 -1.93 2.82 5.77
C GLU A 80 -3.18 3.70 5.56
N LEU A 81 -4.38 3.11 5.50
CA LEU A 81 -5.62 3.88 5.37
C LEU A 81 -5.87 4.79 6.58
N GLU A 82 -5.68 4.29 7.80
CA GLU A 82 -5.85 5.07 9.03
C GLU A 82 -4.94 6.30 9.08
N VAL A 83 -3.70 6.17 8.60
CA VAL A 83 -2.72 7.26 8.63
C VAL A 83 -2.78 8.16 7.39
N LEU A 84 -2.87 7.59 6.18
CA LEU A 84 -2.67 8.28 4.91
C LEU A 84 -3.97 8.79 4.27
N PHE A 85 -5.10 8.09 4.42
CA PHE A 85 -6.36 8.53 3.81
C PHE A 85 -6.85 9.90 4.33
N PRO A 86 -6.70 10.26 5.62
CA PRO A 86 -7.00 11.61 6.10
C PRO A 86 -6.16 12.69 5.41
N LYS A 87 -4.94 12.36 4.97
CA LYS A 87 -4.00 13.27 4.28
C LYS A 87 -4.23 13.36 2.78
N LEU A 88 -5.01 12.43 2.21
CA LEU A 88 -5.49 12.52 0.82
C LEU A 88 -6.37 13.78 0.69
N THR A 89 -6.05 14.67 -0.22
CA THR A 89 -6.80 15.92 -0.39
C THR A 89 -8.16 15.66 -1.06
N PRO A 90 -9.17 16.53 -0.90
CA PRO A 90 -10.33 16.52 -1.78
C PRO A 90 -9.90 16.64 -3.25
N GLY A 91 -10.54 15.85 -4.13
CA GLY A 91 -10.12 15.64 -5.52
C GLY A 91 -8.92 14.70 -5.70
N GLY A 92 -8.29 14.25 -4.60
CA GLY A 92 -7.19 13.30 -4.63
C GLY A 92 -7.64 11.90 -5.01
N VAL A 93 -6.73 11.12 -5.57
CA VAL A 93 -7.00 9.78 -6.12
C VAL A 93 -6.44 8.72 -5.18
N LEU A 94 -7.27 7.73 -4.85
CA LEU A 94 -6.88 6.49 -4.18
C LEU A 94 -6.79 5.35 -5.21
N ILE A 95 -5.68 4.64 -5.24
CA ILE A 95 -5.47 3.41 -6.00
C ILE A 95 -5.18 2.28 -5.02
N ILE A 96 -5.82 1.13 -5.19
CA ILE A 96 -5.61 -0.09 -4.39
C ILE A 96 -5.29 -1.21 -5.37
N ASP A 97 -4.07 -1.75 -5.34
CA ASP A 97 -3.59 -2.70 -6.37
C ASP A 97 -4.25 -4.08 -6.25
N ASP A 98 -4.36 -4.61 -5.02
CA ASP A 98 -4.77 -6.00 -4.78
C ASP A 98 -6.16 -6.18 -4.18
N TYR A 99 -7.07 -5.24 -4.47
CA TYR A 99 -8.43 -5.28 -3.93
C TYR A 99 -9.20 -6.56 -4.36
N GLY A 100 -8.96 -7.08 -5.57
CA GLY A 100 -9.61 -8.29 -6.07
C GLY A 100 -8.92 -9.62 -5.74
N HIS A 101 -7.62 -9.60 -5.40
CA HIS A 101 -6.83 -10.82 -5.21
C HIS A 101 -6.81 -11.29 -3.76
N TRP A 102 -6.58 -10.37 -2.82
CA TRP A 102 -6.45 -10.69 -1.40
C TRP A 102 -7.67 -10.22 -0.60
N GLN A 103 -8.35 -11.18 0.03
CA GLN A 103 -9.50 -10.88 0.92
C GLN A 103 -9.13 -9.94 2.07
N GLY A 104 -7.85 -9.87 2.46
CA GLY A 104 -7.35 -8.97 3.50
C GLY A 104 -7.42 -7.50 3.10
N ALA A 105 -6.79 -7.12 1.98
CA ALA A 105 -6.78 -5.74 1.50
C ALA A 105 -8.20 -5.22 1.22
N ARG A 106 -9.04 -6.04 0.55
CA ARG A 106 -10.45 -5.71 0.33
C ARG A 106 -11.20 -5.40 1.62
N ARG A 107 -11.11 -6.31 2.61
CA ARG A 107 -11.81 -6.14 3.88
C ARG A 107 -11.33 -4.91 4.63
N ALA A 108 -10.03 -4.63 4.62
CA ALA A 108 -9.48 -3.43 5.27
C ALA A 108 -10.06 -2.15 4.67
N VAL A 109 -10.12 -2.08 3.33
CA VAL A 109 -10.70 -0.94 2.60
C VAL A 109 -12.20 -0.81 2.89
N ASP A 110 -12.96 -1.90 2.73
CA ASP A 110 -14.42 -1.89 2.89
C ASP A 110 -14.81 -1.50 4.34
N GLU A 111 -14.14 -2.09 5.33
CA GLU A 111 -14.38 -1.78 6.75
C GLU A 111 -14.01 -0.32 7.07
N TYR A 112 -12.89 0.19 6.52
CA TYR A 112 -12.48 1.58 6.72
C TYR A 112 -13.50 2.57 6.15
N LEU A 113 -13.88 2.40 4.87
CA LEU A 113 -14.86 3.28 4.22
C LEU A 113 -16.21 3.26 4.96
N GLN A 114 -16.66 2.07 5.37
CA GLN A 114 -17.90 1.91 6.13
C GLN A 114 -17.82 2.59 7.51
N GLN A 115 -16.77 2.34 8.29
CA GLN A 115 -16.60 2.88 9.64
C GLN A 115 -16.54 4.41 9.64
N HIS A 116 -15.92 5.00 8.61
CA HIS A 116 -15.79 6.45 8.47
C HIS A 116 -16.91 7.09 7.65
N GLN A 117 -17.93 6.32 7.24
CA GLN A 117 -19.08 6.78 6.45
C GLN A 117 -18.65 7.50 5.15
N ILE A 118 -17.56 7.02 4.54
CA ILE A 118 -17.01 7.58 3.31
C ILE A 118 -17.74 6.95 2.13
N MET A 119 -18.43 7.79 1.37
CA MET A 119 -19.06 7.42 0.11
C MET A 119 -18.03 7.56 -1.02
N MET A 120 -17.26 6.51 -1.27
CA MET A 120 -16.29 6.46 -2.36
C MET A 120 -16.64 5.32 -3.31
N GLU A 121 -16.91 5.69 -4.57
CA GLU A 121 -17.07 4.72 -5.65
C GLU A 121 -15.69 4.21 -6.07
N LEU A 122 -15.49 2.90 -5.96
CA LEU A 122 -14.26 2.21 -6.37
C LEU A 122 -14.46 1.57 -7.75
N HIS A 123 -13.90 2.20 -8.79
CA HIS A 123 -13.93 1.70 -10.15
C HIS A 123 -12.85 0.64 -10.37
N ALA A 124 -13.19 -0.41 -11.12
CA ALA A 124 -12.21 -1.42 -11.52
C ALA A 124 -11.20 -0.84 -12.53
N ILE A 125 -9.91 -1.00 -12.24
CA ILE A 125 -8.82 -0.75 -13.18
C ILE A 125 -8.61 -2.01 -14.02
N ASP A 126 -8.50 -3.15 -13.34
CA ASP A 126 -8.35 -4.48 -13.92
C ASP A 126 -9.00 -5.55 -13.00
N TYR A 127 -8.51 -6.80 -13.08
CA TYR A 127 -8.99 -7.91 -12.25
C TYR A 127 -8.88 -7.61 -10.75
N THR A 128 -7.78 -7.00 -10.29
CA THR A 128 -7.47 -6.80 -8.87
C THR A 128 -7.59 -5.33 -8.46
N GLY A 129 -7.12 -4.42 -9.30
CA GLY A 129 -6.97 -3.01 -8.99
C GLY A 129 -8.28 -2.23 -8.91
N ARG A 130 -8.37 -1.31 -7.94
CA ARG A 130 -9.46 -0.35 -7.80
C ARG A 130 -8.94 1.08 -7.73
N ILE A 131 -9.72 2.02 -8.26
CA ILE A 131 -9.46 3.46 -8.21
C ILE A 131 -10.68 4.21 -7.71
N GLY A 132 -10.47 5.22 -6.87
CA GLY A 132 -11.51 6.11 -6.36
C GLY A 132 -11.02 7.54 -6.22
N VAL A 133 -11.95 8.50 -6.29
CA VAL A 133 -11.65 9.93 -6.08
C VAL A 133 -12.26 10.37 -4.75
N LYS A 134 -11.46 10.99 -3.89
CA LYS A 134 -11.93 11.55 -2.62
C LYS A 134 -12.71 12.83 -2.90
N THR A 135 -13.98 12.88 -2.49
CA THR A 135 -14.88 14.00 -2.79
C THR A 135 -14.86 15.10 -1.73
N SER A 136 -14.56 14.75 -0.47
CA SER A 136 -14.52 15.65 0.69
C SER A 136 -13.48 15.22 1.71
#